data_AF-A0A962E880-F1
#
_entry.id   AF-A0A962E880-F1
#
_cell.length_a   1.000
_cell.length_b   1.000
_cell.length_c   1.000
_cell.angle_alpha   90.00
_cell.angle_beta   90.00
_cell.angle_gamma   90.00
#
_symmetry.space_group_name_H-M   'P 1'
#
loop_
_entity.id
_entity.type
_entity.pdbx_description
1 polymer ?
#
loop_
_entity_poly.entity_id
_entity_poly.type
_entity_poly.pdbx_seq_one_letter_code
_entity_poly.pdbx_strand_id
1 'polypeptide(L)' 'MIQKVYGRDPATGDWCGIHLIKDGESMGRFRQSALARTIGSACEATEVRPEVLELQSLLHPERGPPVQ' A
#
# COMPACT_ATOMS: atom_id res chain seq x y z
N MET A 1 3.99 8.67 -4.41
CA MET A 1 3.68 7.23 -4.39
C MET A 1 4.27 6.62 -5.64
N ILE A 2 4.99 5.51 -5.51
CA ILE A 2 5.59 4.78 -6.65
C ILE A 2 4.56 3.81 -7.23
N GLN A 3 3.93 3.01 -6.37
CA GLN A 3 2.99 1.98 -6.79
C GLN A 3 1.96 1.70 -5.69
N LYS A 4 0.77 1.26 -6.09
CA LYS A 4 -0.22 0.65 -5.21
C LYS A 4 -0.45 -0.80 -5.65
N VAL A 5 -0.43 -1.72 -4.70
CA VAL A 5 -0.75 -3.14 -4.92
C VAL A 5 -2.01 -3.47 -4.12
N TYR A 6 -2.95 -4.15 -4.75
CA TYR A 6 -4.14 -4.69 -4.09
C TYR A 6 -3.95 -6.17 -3.88
N GLY A 7 -4.18 -6.62 -2.66
CA GLY A 7 -4.24 -8.04 -2.31
C GLY A 7 -5.63 -8.40 -1.82
N ARG A 8 -5.97 -9.67 -2.00
CA ARG A 8 -7.12 -10.28 -1.34
C ARG A 8 -6.62 -11.51 -0.62
N ASP A 9 -6.93 -11.63 0.66
CA ASP A 9 -6.64 -12.84 1.41
C ASP A 9 -7.59 -13.96 0.93
N PRO A 10 -7.09 -15.07 0.37
CA PRO A 10 -7.94 -16.15 -0.10
C PRO A 10 -8.61 -16.94 1.04
N ALA A 11 -8.09 -16.88 2.27
CA ALA A 11 -8.63 -17.61 3.41
C ALA A 11 -9.75 -16.83 4.11
N THR A 12 -9.61 -15.51 4.29
CA THR A 12 -10.64 -14.68 4.94
C THR A 12 -11.54 -13.96 3.95
N GLY A 13 -11.07 -13.75 2.72
CA GLY A 13 -11.75 -12.95 1.70
C GLY A 13 -11.48 -11.45 1.81
N ASP A 14 -10.73 -11.01 2.82
CA ASP A 14 -10.44 -9.61 3.12
C ASP A 14 -9.58 -8.94 2.04
N TRP A 15 -9.78 -7.64 1.86
CA TRP A 15 -8.96 -6.82 0.97
C TRP A 15 -7.84 -6.13 1.72
N CYS A 16 -6.65 -6.10 1.11
CA CYS A 16 -5.52 -5.33 1.60
C CYS A 16 -4.93 -4.44 0.49
N GLY A 17 -4.30 -3.35 0.89
CA GLY A 17 -3.67 -2.39 -0.02
C GLY A 17 -2.27 -2.01 0.46
N ILE A 18 -1.26 -2.27 -0.36
CA ILE A 18 0.13 -1.91 -0.09
C ILE A 18 0.49 -0.69 -0.93
N HIS A 19 1.03 0.34 -0.30
CA HIS A 19 1.48 1.57 -0.97
C HIS A 19 3.00 1.64 -0.90
N LEU A 20 3.66 1.52 -2.05
CA LEU A 20 5.10 1.73 -2.17
C LEU A 20 5.37 3.23 -2.27
N ILE A 21 6.11 3.74 -1.30
CA ILE A 21 6.42 5.17 -1.14
C ILE A 21 7.94 5.32 -1.19
N LYS A 22 8.41 6.34 -1.91
CA LYS A 22 9.83 6.55 -2.21
C LYS A 22 10.68 6.79 -0.96
N ASP A 23 10.20 7.64 -0.07
CA ASP A 23 10.95 8.15 1.08
C ASP A 23 10.00 8.66 2.17
N GLY A 24 10.56 9.00 3.34
CA GLY A 24 9.80 9.49 4.50
C GLY A 24 9.06 10.80 4.24
N GLU A 25 9.63 11.70 3.42
CA GLU A 25 8.96 12.95 3.05
C GLU A 25 7.69 12.68 2.22
N SER A 26 7.81 11.81 1.21
CA SER A 26 6.69 11.35 0.41
C SER A 26 5.62 10.65 1.24
N MET A 27 6.02 9.91 2.28
CA MET A 27 5.11 9.28 3.24
C MET A 27 4.33 10.32 4.04
N GLY A 28 5.01 11.37 4.53
CA GLY A 28 4.38 12.49 5.22
C GLY A 28 3.31 13.18 4.36
N ARG A 29 3.65 13.48 3.10
CA ARG A 29 2.71 14.06 2.12
C ARG A 29 1.54 13.11 1.83
N PHE A 30 1.80 11.82 1.67
CA PHE A 30 0.75 10.82 1.43
C PHE A 30 -0.23 10.75 2.60
N ARG A 31 0.24 10.67 3.84
CA ARG A 31 -0.63 10.62 5.04
C ARG A 31 -1.56 11.84 5.17
N GLN A 32 -1.11 13.00 4.70
CA GLN A 32 -1.92 14.22 4.73
C GLN A 32 -2.88 14.34 3.54
N SER A 33 -2.71 13.51 2.50
CA SER A 33 -3.53 13.56 1.29
C SER A 33 -4.98 13.17 1.52
N ALA A 34 -5.87 13.72 0.70
CA ALA A 34 -7.28 13.32 0.68
C ALA A 34 -7.44 11.81 0.41
N LEU A 35 -6.61 11.26 -0.49
CA LEU A 35 -6.62 9.84 -0.81
C LEU A 35 -6.38 8.97 0.43
N ALA A 36 -5.34 9.25 1.23
CA ALA A 36 -5.05 8.44 2.41
C ALA A 36 -6.21 8.43 3.43
N ARG A 37 -6.95 9.55 3.53
CA ARG A 37 -8.11 9.69 4.43
C ARG A 37 -9.35 8.93 3.96
N THR A 38 -9.47 8.64 2.66
CA THR A 38 -10.65 7.99 2.09
C THR A 38 -10.47 6.50 1.80
N ILE A 39 -9.28 5.94 1.97
CA ILE A 39 -9.03 4.50 1.70
C ILE A 39 -9.93 3.60 2.54
N GLY A 40 -10.03 3.86 3.86
CA GLY A 40 -10.83 3.04 4.76
C GLY A 40 -12.30 3.01 4.35
N SER A 41 -12.89 4.17 4.07
CA SER A 41 -14.28 4.26 3.64
C SER A 41 -14.51 3.68 2.25
N ALA A 42 -13.57 3.86 1.31
CA ALA A 42 -13.66 3.30 -0.03
C ALA A 42 -13.57 1.76 -0.06
N CYS A 43 -12.93 1.17 0.95
CA CYS A 43 -12.84 -0.29 1.12
C CYS A 43 -13.91 -0.84 2.08
N GLU A 44 -14.86 -0.01 2.53
CA GLU A 44 -15.87 -0.38 3.54
C GLU A 44 -15.26 -1.06 4.78
N ALA A 45 -14.03 -0.66 5.13
CA ALA A 45 -13.27 -1.29 6.18
C ALA A 45 -13.86 -0.89 7.55
N THR A 46 -14.22 -1.89 8.35
CA THR A 46 -14.67 -1.67 9.74
C THR A 46 -13.50 -1.31 10.67
N GLU A 47 -12.30 -1.76 10.31
CA GLU A 47 -11.05 -1.47 11.02
C GLU A 47 -9.92 -1.25 10.01
N VAL A 48 -9.05 -0.27 10.29
CA VAL A 48 -7.87 0.01 9.46
C VAL A 48 -6.62 -0.08 10.35
N ARG A 49 -5.75 -1.05 10.06
CA ARG A 49 -4.47 -1.24 10.76
C ARG A 49 -3.30 -0.89 9.84
N PRO A 50 -2.77 0.35 9.91
CA PRO A 50 -1.64 0.74 9.09
C PRO A 50 -0.33 0.17 9.65
N GLU A 51 0.43 -0.50 8.79
CA GLU A 51 1.80 -0.89 9.06
C GLU A 51 2.77 -0.14 8.15
N VAL A 52 3.93 0.24 8.67
CA VAL A 52 5.01 0.86 7.90
C VAL A 52 6.24 -0.02 8.01
N LEU A 53 6.74 -0.43 6.86
CA LEU A 53 7.90 -1.30 6.71
C LEU A 53 8.89 -0.64 5.76
N GLU A 54 10.18 -0.79 6.05
CA GLU A 54 11.24 -0.43 5.11
C GLU A 54 11.45 -1.57 4.12
N LEU A 55 11.34 -1.26 2.83
CA LEU A 55 11.62 -2.24 1.78
C LEU A 55 13.12 -2.37 1.58
N GLN A 56 13.70 -3.47 2.02
CA GLN A 56 15.13 -3.75 1.90
C GLN A 56 15.50 -4.23 0.48
N SER A 57 14.74 -5.19 -0.05
CA SER A 57 14.94 -5.73 -1.40
C SER A 57 13.69 -6.47 -1.88
N LEU A 58 13.54 -6.62 -3.20
CA LEU A 58 12.54 -7.50 -3.80
C LEU A 58 13.12 -8.91 -3.89
N LEU A 59 12.38 -9.90 -3.38
CA LEU A 59 12.79 -11.30 -3.47
C LEU A 59 12.72 -11.85 -4.91
N HIS A 60 11.75 -11.35 -5.68
CA HIS A 60 11.49 -11.73 -7.08
C HIS A 60 11.32 -10.47 -7.94
N PRO A 61 12.41 -9.72 -8.21
CA PRO A 61 12.33 -8.48 -8.99
C PRO A 61 11.77 -8.70 -10.40
N GLU A 62 11.93 -9.90 -10.96
CA GLU A 62 11.43 -10.30 -12.28
C GLU A 62 9.90 -10.46 -12.34
N ARG A 63 9.24 -10.61 -11.19
CA ARG A 63 7.77 -10.79 -11.09
C ARG A 63 7.03 -9.47 -10.86
N GLY A 64 7.76 -8.37 -10.72
CA GLY A 64 7.20 -7.03 -10.60
C GLY A 64 6.75 -6.48 -11.97
N PRO A 65 6.05 -5.34 -11.98
CA PRO A 65 5.86 -4.60 -13.24
C PRO A 65 7.24 -4.31 -13.86
N PRO A 66 7.37 -4.33 -15.20
CA PRO A 66 8.64 -4.01 -15.84
C PRO A 66 9.13 -2.65 -15.35
N VAL A 67 10.37 -2.61 -14.83
CA VAL A 67 11.02 -1.36 -14.45
C VAL A 67 11.16 -0.54 -15.73
N GLN A 68 10.47 0.60 -15.79
CA GLN A 68 10.64 1.60 -16.85
C GLN A 68 11.86 2.47 -16.56
#